data_AF-A0A4P6X303-F1
#
_entry.id   AF-A0A4P6X303-F1
#
_cell.length_a   1.000
_cell.length_b   1.000
_cell.length_c   1.000
_cell.angle_alpha   90.00
_cell.angle_beta   90.00
_cell.angle_gamma   90.00
#
_symmetry.space_group_name_H-M   'P 1'
#
loop_
_entity.id
_entity.type
_entity.pdbx_description
1 polymer ?
#
loop_
_entity_poly.entity_id
_entity_poly.type
_entity_poly.pdbx_seq_one_letter_code
_entity_poly.pdbx_strand_id
1 'polypeptide(L)' 'MVEWNVYVRGRFIGTVHEVNEDAARCAACSKFDIDSEAEISVSRR' A
#
# COMPACT_ATOMS: atom_id res chain seq x y z
N MET A 1 -0.14 -15.18 -2.10
CA MET A 1 -0.17 -13.75 -1.74
C MET A 1 1.23 -13.34 -1.33
N VAL A 2 1.65 -12.13 -1.68
CA VAL A 2 2.98 -11.57 -1.39
C VAL A 2 2.80 -10.44 -0.37
N GLU A 3 3.75 -10.26 0.55
CA GLU A 3 3.73 -9.13 1.48
C GLU A 3 4.30 -7.88 0.79
N TRP A 4 3.58 -6.76 0.94
CA TRP A 4 3.95 -5.46 0.40
C TRP A 4 4.04 -4.44 1.51
N ASN A 5 5.15 -3.69 1.53
CA ASN A 5 5.31 -2.52 2.37
C ASN A 5 4.55 -1.35 1.75
N VAL A 6 3.79 -0.63 2.56
CA VAL A 6 2.99 0.52 2.15
C VAL A 6 3.62 1.79 2.69
N TYR A 7 3.83 2.75 1.79
CA TYR A 7 4.37 4.06 2.08
C TYR A 7 3.39 5.13 1.62
N VAL A 8 3.15 6.13 2.46
CA VAL A 8 2.34 7.31 2.12
C VAL A 8 3.22 8.53 2.31
N ARG A 9 3.36 9.34 1.25
CA ARG A 9 4.27 10.50 1.23
C ARG A 9 5.69 10.15 1.70
N GLY A 10 6.19 8.99 1.24
CA GLY A 10 7.51 8.46 1.61
C GLY A 10 7.63 7.86 3.03
N ARG A 11 6.58 7.89 3.85
CA ARG A 11 6.59 7.32 5.20
C ARG A 11 5.98 5.92 5.21
N PHE A 12 6.69 4.95 5.77
CA PHE A 12 6.16 3.60 5.99
C PHE A 12 4.98 3.66 6.98
N ILE A 13 3.85 3.07 6.60
CA ILE A 13 2.64 3.03 7.42
C ILE A 13 2.20 1.62 7.79
N GLY A 14 2.64 0.59 7.05
CA GLY A 14 2.32 -0.79 7.36
C GLY A 14 2.49 -1.73 6.17
N THR A 15 1.92 -2.92 6.26
CA THR A 15 1.99 -3.95 5.21
C THR A 15 0.61 -4.45 4.78
N VAL A 16 0.52 -4.92 3.54
CA VAL A 16 -0.65 -5.61 2.95
C VAL A 16 -0.21 -6.90 2.26
N HIS A 17 -1.14 -7.85 2.10
CA HIS A 17 -0.87 -9.16 1.51
C HIS A 17 -1.67 -9.33 0.24
N GLU A 18 -1.03 -9.16 -0.91
CA GLU A 18 -1.73 -9.13 -2.20
C GLU A 18 -0.95 -9.82 -3.31
N VAL A 19 -1.62 -10.17 -4.40
CA VAL A 19 -1.04 -10.94 -5.51
C VAL A 19 -0.17 -10.09 -6.44
N ASN A 20 -0.47 -8.79 -6.58
CA ASN A 20 0.22 -7.86 -7.46
C ASN A 20 0.25 -6.44 -6.84
N GLU A 21 0.99 -5.53 -7.48
CA GLU A 21 1.21 -4.18 -6.97
C GLU A 21 -0.08 -3.35 -6.94
N ASP A 22 -0.89 -3.42 -8.00
CA ASP A 22 -2.15 -2.69 -8.10
C ASP A 22 -3.15 -3.11 -7.01
N ALA A 23 -3.28 -4.42 -6.76
CA ALA A 23 -4.11 -4.92 -5.66
C ALA A 23 -3.55 -4.46 -4.31
N ALA A 24 -2.23 -4.45 -4.12
CA ALA A 24 -1.60 -3.94 -2.90
C ALA A 24 -1.91 -2.45 -2.68
N ARG A 25 -1.87 -1.62 -3.72
CA ARG A 25 -2.27 -0.21 -3.65
C ARG A 25 -3.75 -0.05 -3.29
N CYS A 26 -4.65 -0.75 -3.96
CA CYS A 26 -6.09 -0.70 -3.66
C CYS A 26 -6.39 -1.15 -2.22
N ALA A 27 -5.77 -2.26 -1.78
CA ALA A 27 -5.90 -2.77 -0.43
C ALA A 27 -5.32 -1.79 0.59
N ALA A 28 -4.20 -1.13 0.28
CA ALA A 28 -3.62 -0.08 1.11
C ALA A 28 -4.57 1.11 1.27
N CYS A 29 -5.16 1.62 0.17
CA CYS A 29 -6.15 2.69 0.23
C CYS A 29 -7.30 2.34 1.17
N SER A 30 -7.87 1.14 1.00
CA SER A 30 -9.02 0.70 1.79
C SER A 30 -8.67 0.39 3.25
N LYS A 31 -7.49 -0.17 3.52
CA LYS A 31 -7.10 -0.61 4.87
C LYS A 31 -6.65 0.56 5.76
N PHE A 32 -5.98 1.55 5.19
CA PHE A 32 -5.37 2.65 5.92
C PHE A 32 -6.14 3.98 5.79
N ASP A 33 -7.35 3.94 5.20
CA ASP A 33 -8.20 5.12 4.97
C ASP A 33 -7.42 6.27 4.33
N ILE A 34 -6.62 5.93 3.30
CA ILE A 34 -5.71 6.88 2.68
C ILE A 34 -6.51 7.73 1.71
N ASP A 35 -6.35 9.05 1.83
CA ASP A 35 -6.93 10.01 0.90
C ASP A 35 -6.51 9.69 -0.55
N SER A 36 -7.46 9.76 -1.47
CA SER A 36 -7.23 9.39 -2.88
C SER A 36 -6.20 10.29 -3.57
N GLU A 37 -5.92 11.48 -3.05
CA GLU A 37 -4.90 12.41 -3.54
C GLU A 37 -3.53 12.18 -2.89
N ALA A 38 -3.42 11.30 -1.88
CA ALA A 38 -2.15 11.02 -1.24
C ALA A 38 -1.26 10.15 -2.14
N GLU A 39 0.02 10.51 -2.26
CA GLU A 39 0.99 9.69 -2.97
C GLU A 39 1.25 8.39 -2.20
N ILE A 40 0.72 7.29 -2.73
CA ILE A 40 0.91 5.94 -2.21
C ILE A 40 1.95 5.23 -3.04
N SER A 41 2.98 4.70 -2.39
CA SER A 41 3.96 3.79 -2.97
C SER A 41 3.94 2.47 -2.22
N VAL A 42 4.03 1.36 -2.95
CA VAL A 42 4.18 0.04 -2.34
C VAL A 42 5.45 -0.61 -2.86
N SER A 43 6.14 -1.37 -2.01
CA SER A 43 7.30 -2.16 -2.42
C SER A 43 7.16 -3.58 -1.92
N ARG A 44 7.61 -4.55 -2.72
CA ARG A 44 7.70 -5.94 -2.26
C ARG A 44 8.73 -6.01 -1.13
N ARG A 45 8.38 -6.76 -0.09
CA ARG A 45 9.34 -7.10 0.95
C ARG A 45 10.29 -8.20 0.49
#